data_AF-A0A2P8QIG4-F1
#
_entry.id   AF-A0A2P8QIG4-F1
#
_cell.length_a   1.000
_cell.length_b   1.000
_cell.length_c   1.000
_cell.angle_alpha   90.00
_cell.angle_beta   90.00
_cell.angle_gamma   90.00
#
_symmetry.space_group_name_H-M   'P 1'
#
loop_
_entity.id
_entity.type
_entity.pdbx_description
1 polymer ?
#
loop_
_entity_poly.entity_id
_entity_poly.type
_entity_poly.pdbx_seq_one_letter_code
_entity_poly.pdbx_strand_id
1 'polypeptide(L)'
;MGKAGQALRQVLESHNISQSLLAAKLGVERPIVFRWFHEHTDPTAETVAEIVQAIHNINSSAATDFVQAYLGNLTDTLHKTSTQELPKSERVNVSLLSRIFDNTTNSYKYLYFLSLLDIIRRRQFDTLSPISFQEIVIEMLANAWYPHNYFKLSFGTQDQIANKLESLVLEITEPILKFQDTDKKLLRKAIQAQAVDDIVTFISRYVPFRLIRPFFNQETKGLLDAKVNQSIINLAKHQFEVTKPLYCFDSENLKDCKGIILHQDWVEYIAENYLVVRGWVSWEWLNYMQQRNPTVPNVVNKLFMPQQRDSLAQQTKYWKTILDERDVECIYSKVKLDKEKISLDHYLPWSFVAHDLLWNLIPTSPSVNSAKSNNIPSTQYFENFVELQHLGLNVSCQKLSKNQWLKYVEPYVAELRVNQADDLLKLEILAKAYEATIIPLLSLATIQGFTSNWVY
;
A
#
# COMPACT_ATOMS: atom_id res chain seq x y z
N MET A 1 28.59 -13.60 -32.76
CA MET A 1 29.24 -14.16 -31.57
C MET A 1 28.33 -13.82 -30.40
N GLY A 2 27.82 -14.82 -29.69
CA GLY A 2 26.86 -14.62 -28.61
C GLY A 2 27.54 -14.22 -27.31
N LYS A 3 26.75 -13.56 -26.48
CA LYS A 3 27.17 -12.95 -25.21
C LYS A 3 27.58 -13.99 -24.16
N ALA A 4 27.12 -15.23 -24.30
CA ALA A 4 27.41 -16.33 -23.38
C ALA A 4 28.84 -16.85 -23.51
N GLY A 5 29.33 -17.11 -24.73
CA GLY A 5 30.70 -17.55 -24.97
C GLY A 5 31.74 -16.54 -24.48
N GLN A 6 31.49 -15.25 -24.70
CA GLN A 6 32.35 -14.14 -24.25
C GLN A 6 32.41 -14.04 -22.73
N ALA A 7 31.26 -14.03 -22.06
CA ALA A 7 31.17 -14.02 -20.60
C ALA A 7 31.85 -15.25 -19.99
N LEU A 8 31.67 -16.42 -20.61
CA LEU A 8 32.28 -17.67 -20.15
C LEU A 8 33.80 -17.60 -20.23
N ARG A 9 34.32 -17.17 -21.38
CA ARG A 9 35.77 -17.04 -21.60
C ARG A 9 36.39 -16.09 -20.58
N GLN A 10 35.83 -14.89 -20.43
CA GLN A 10 36.32 -13.88 -19.50
C GLN A 10 36.40 -14.40 -18.06
N VAL A 11 35.35 -15.09 -17.60
CA VAL A 11 35.27 -15.57 -16.21
C VAL A 11 36.21 -16.74 -15.96
N LEU A 12 36.28 -17.70 -16.89
CA LEU A 12 37.18 -18.84 -16.74
C LEU A 12 38.65 -18.40 -16.74
N GLU A 13 39.02 -17.42 -17.57
CA GLU A 13 40.36 -16.81 -17.57
C GLU A 13 40.63 -16.02 -16.27
N SER A 14 39.69 -15.17 -15.83
CA SER A 14 39.88 -14.28 -14.67
C SER A 14 39.95 -15.04 -13.33
N HIS A 15 39.24 -16.16 -13.23
CA HIS A 15 39.19 -16.98 -12.01
C HIS A 15 40.06 -18.24 -12.09
N ASN A 16 40.90 -18.38 -13.11
CA ASN A 16 41.76 -19.55 -13.35
C ASN A 16 41.01 -20.90 -13.34
N ILE A 17 39.77 -20.93 -13.86
CA ILE A 17 38.95 -22.13 -13.92
C ILE A 17 39.20 -22.84 -15.25
N SER A 18 39.74 -24.06 -15.21
CA SER A 18 40.00 -24.82 -16.44
C SER A 18 38.70 -25.29 -17.12
N GLN A 19 38.69 -25.30 -18.46
CA GLN A 19 37.56 -25.84 -19.24
C GLN A 19 37.24 -27.31 -18.88
N SER A 20 38.26 -28.11 -18.54
CA SER A 20 38.10 -29.51 -18.11
C SER A 20 37.35 -29.63 -16.79
N LEU A 21 37.61 -28.72 -15.84
CA LEU A 21 36.94 -28.69 -14.53
C LEU A 21 35.47 -28.33 -14.68
N LEU A 22 35.16 -27.32 -15.52
CA LEU A 22 33.78 -26.95 -15.80
C LEU A 22 33.02 -28.07 -16.52
N ALA A 23 33.65 -28.72 -17.52
CA ALA A 23 33.06 -29.85 -18.24
C ALA A 23 32.69 -31.01 -17.30
N ALA A 24 33.59 -31.34 -16.35
CA ALA A 24 33.34 -32.37 -15.34
C ALA A 24 32.18 -32.01 -14.41
N LYS A 25 32.01 -30.73 -14.04
CA LYS A 25 30.90 -30.27 -13.18
C LYS A 25 29.56 -30.21 -13.90
N LEU A 26 29.56 -29.98 -15.21
CA LEU A 26 28.36 -29.98 -16.04
C LEU A 26 27.96 -31.37 -16.53
N GLY A 27 28.82 -32.38 -16.38
CA GLY A 27 28.58 -33.72 -16.91
C GLY A 27 28.61 -33.79 -18.44
N VAL A 28 29.34 -32.87 -19.08
CA VAL A 28 29.47 -32.78 -20.55
C VAL A 28 30.90 -33.05 -21.00
N GLU A 29 31.09 -33.40 -22.26
CA GLU A 29 32.43 -33.62 -22.82
C GLU A 29 33.20 -32.29 -22.97
N ARG A 30 34.51 -32.31 -22.67
CA ARG A 30 35.40 -31.13 -22.80
C ARG A 30 35.32 -30.40 -24.16
N PRO A 31 35.20 -31.08 -25.32
CA PRO A 31 35.06 -30.40 -26.62
C PRO A 31 33.81 -29.51 -26.74
N ILE A 32 32.78 -29.71 -25.91
CA ILE A 32 31.59 -28.86 -25.86
C ILE A 32 31.95 -27.52 -25.20
N VAL A 33 32.55 -27.57 -24.00
CA VAL A 33 33.01 -26.36 -23.29
C VAL A 33 34.09 -25.62 -24.08
N PHE A 34 34.97 -26.34 -24.78
CA PHE A 34 35.97 -25.74 -25.67
C PHE A 34 35.33 -24.90 -26.77
N ARG A 35 34.25 -25.40 -27.41
CA ARG A 35 33.54 -24.67 -28.46
C ARG A 35 32.84 -23.42 -27.92
N TRP A 36 32.31 -23.46 -26.69
CA TRP A 36 31.74 -22.27 -26.03
C TRP A 36 32.82 -21.24 -25.66
N PHE A 37 33.93 -21.70 -25.09
CA PHE A 37 35.04 -20.84 -24.66
C PHE A 37 35.73 -20.13 -25.83
N HIS A 38 35.88 -20.81 -26.96
CA HIS A 38 36.44 -20.22 -28.19
C HIS A 38 35.37 -19.60 -29.10
N GLU A 39 34.13 -19.46 -28.61
CA GLU A 39 33.03 -18.80 -29.31
C GLU A 39 32.71 -19.41 -30.69
N HIS A 40 33.02 -20.69 -30.89
CA HIS A 40 32.65 -21.45 -32.09
C HIS A 40 31.14 -21.76 -32.13
N THR A 41 30.53 -21.92 -30.95
CA THR A 41 29.09 -22.11 -30.74
C THR A 41 28.72 -21.48 -29.39
N ASP A 42 27.49 -20.98 -29.22
CA ASP A 42 27.01 -20.52 -27.91
C ASP A 42 26.17 -21.59 -27.18
N PRO A 43 26.21 -21.63 -25.83
CA PRO A 43 25.28 -22.45 -25.05
C PRO A 43 23.83 -21.94 -25.17
N THR A 44 22.84 -22.83 -25.01
CA THR A 44 21.42 -22.43 -24.96
C THR A 44 21.09 -21.73 -23.63
N ALA A 45 19.93 -21.08 -23.53
CA ALA A 45 19.51 -20.40 -22.32
C ALA A 45 19.42 -21.35 -21.10
N GLU A 46 18.95 -22.57 -21.32
CA GLU A 46 18.90 -23.64 -20.30
C GLU A 46 20.33 -24.04 -19.87
N THR A 47 21.23 -24.26 -20.83
CA THR A 47 22.63 -24.57 -20.54
C THR A 47 23.34 -23.42 -19.82
N VAL A 48 22.99 -22.17 -20.09
CA VAL A 48 23.56 -21.02 -19.35
C VAL A 48 23.20 -21.10 -17.87
N ALA A 49 21.96 -21.44 -17.50
CA ALA A 49 21.57 -21.60 -16.10
C ALA A 49 22.37 -22.72 -15.40
N GLU A 50 22.58 -23.83 -16.10
CA GLU A 50 23.42 -24.94 -15.62
C GLU A 50 24.89 -24.52 -15.45
N ILE A 51 25.43 -23.72 -16.39
CA ILE A 51 26.77 -23.13 -16.31
C ILE A 51 26.90 -22.23 -15.06
N VAL A 52 25.91 -21.37 -14.77
CA VAL A 52 25.93 -20.53 -13.55
C VAL A 52 26.04 -21.42 -12.30
N GLN A 53 25.22 -22.46 -12.21
CA GLN A 53 25.19 -23.34 -11.04
C GLN A 53 26.49 -24.16 -10.91
N ALA A 54 27.03 -24.64 -12.02
CA ALA A 54 28.30 -25.36 -12.05
C ALA A 54 29.48 -24.46 -11.64
N ILE A 55 29.53 -23.22 -12.15
CA ILE A 55 30.55 -22.23 -11.75
C ILE A 55 30.37 -21.87 -10.28
N HIS A 56 29.14 -21.67 -9.78
CA HIS A 56 28.88 -21.33 -8.38
C HIS A 56 29.42 -22.39 -7.41
N ASN A 57 29.27 -23.67 -7.79
CA ASN A 57 29.80 -24.80 -7.03
C ASN A 57 31.33 -24.93 -7.09
N ILE A 58 31.99 -24.27 -8.04
CA ILE A 58 33.46 -24.18 -8.13
C ILE A 58 33.95 -22.95 -7.36
N ASN A 59 33.35 -21.79 -7.63
CA ASN A 59 33.67 -20.49 -7.04
C ASN A 59 32.44 -19.56 -7.16
N SER A 60 31.88 -19.16 -6.02
CA SER A 60 30.68 -18.31 -5.95
C SER A 60 30.89 -16.90 -6.52
N SER A 61 32.11 -16.34 -6.40
CA SER A 61 32.45 -15.04 -6.99
C SER A 61 32.48 -15.12 -8.52
N ALA A 62 33.04 -16.19 -9.07
CA ALA A 62 33.10 -16.41 -10.52
C ALA A 62 31.70 -16.53 -11.14
N ALA A 63 30.75 -17.13 -10.42
CA ALA A 63 29.37 -17.24 -10.89
C ALA A 63 28.67 -15.88 -10.93
N THR A 64 28.95 -15.03 -9.94
CA THR A 64 28.42 -13.66 -9.90
C THR A 64 28.95 -12.85 -11.07
N ASP A 65 30.26 -12.92 -11.33
CA ASP A 65 30.90 -12.23 -12.46
C ASP A 65 30.41 -12.75 -13.82
N PHE A 66 30.13 -14.05 -13.92
CA PHE A 66 29.54 -14.65 -15.13
C PHE A 66 28.13 -14.16 -15.40
N VAL A 67 27.28 -14.10 -14.37
CA VAL A 67 25.92 -13.55 -14.49
C VAL A 67 25.99 -12.07 -14.90
N GLN A 68 26.91 -11.30 -14.31
CA GLN A 68 27.10 -9.89 -14.64
C GLN A 68 27.62 -9.68 -16.07
N ALA A 69 28.62 -10.46 -16.51
CA ALA A 69 29.16 -10.39 -17.86
C ALA A 69 28.13 -10.85 -18.91
N TYR A 70 27.34 -11.90 -18.61
CA TYR A 70 26.34 -12.44 -19.53
C TYR A 70 25.09 -11.57 -19.64
N LEU A 71 24.56 -11.09 -18.52
CA LEU A 71 23.37 -10.23 -18.52
C LEU A 71 23.71 -8.75 -18.76
N GLY A 72 24.96 -8.33 -18.53
CA GLY A 72 25.34 -6.91 -18.56
C GLY A 72 24.59 -6.09 -17.50
N ASN A 73 24.36 -4.80 -17.78
CA ASN A 73 23.60 -3.86 -16.94
C ASN A 73 22.14 -4.27 -16.64
N LEU A 74 21.71 -5.47 -17.06
CA LEU A 74 20.46 -6.10 -16.61
C LEU A 74 20.50 -6.49 -15.12
N THR A 75 21.68 -6.76 -14.55
CA THR A 75 21.82 -6.97 -13.10
C THR A 75 21.70 -5.66 -12.31
N ASP A 76 22.24 -4.56 -12.85
CA ASP A 76 22.02 -3.19 -12.32
C ASP A 76 20.56 -2.73 -12.47
N THR A 77 19.80 -3.29 -13.40
CA THR A 77 18.36 -2.97 -13.58
C THR A 77 17.42 -3.93 -12.85
N LEU A 78 17.85 -5.16 -12.55
CA LEU A 78 17.11 -6.08 -11.67
C LEU A 78 17.30 -5.74 -10.18
N HIS A 79 18.44 -5.13 -9.80
CA HIS A 79 18.60 -4.44 -8.51
C HIS A 79 18.04 -3.01 -8.48
N LYS A 80 17.54 -2.49 -9.62
CA LYS A 80 16.75 -1.25 -9.72
C LYS A 80 15.28 -1.53 -10.03
N THR A 81 14.71 -2.61 -9.49
CA THR A 81 13.39 -2.41 -8.90
C THR A 81 13.63 -1.47 -7.72
N SER A 82 13.00 -0.29 -7.73
CA SER A 82 13.13 0.73 -6.69
C SER A 82 12.76 0.16 -5.32
N THR A 83 13.72 -0.51 -4.68
CA THR A 83 13.75 -0.59 -3.23
C THR A 83 14.14 0.81 -2.81
N GLN A 84 13.24 1.49 -2.09
CA GLN A 84 13.57 2.75 -1.45
C GLN A 84 14.65 2.46 -0.40
N GLU A 85 15.92 2.48 -0.81
CA GLU A 85 17.03 2.28 0.12
C GLU A 85 17.00 3.42 1.14
N LEU A 86 16.95 3.04 2.41
CA LEU A 86 17.03 3.99 3.52
C LEU A 86 18.39 4.71 3.48
N PRO A 87 18.46 6.02 3.75
CA PRO A 87 19.71 6.78 3.71
C PRO A 87 20.75 6.16 4.65
N LYS A 88 21.99 6.01 4.20
CA LYS A 88 23.06 5.45 5.04
C LYS A 88 23.39 6.40 6.20
N SER A 89 23.91 5.84 7.28
CA SER A 89 24.35 6.59 8.46
C SER A 89 25.58 5.96 9.08
N GLU A 90 26.51 6.80 9.53
CA GLU A 90 27.67 6.38 10.33
C GLU A 90 27.32 6.27 11.83
N ARG A 91 26.17 6.81 12.27
CA ARG A 91 25.74 6.79 13.68
C ARG A 91 25.01 5.49 14.05
N VAL A 92 24.22 4.98 13.12
CA VAL A 92 23.29 3.87 13.33
C VAL A 92 23.33 2.85 12.19
N ASN A 93 23.07 1.59 12.50
CA ASN A 93 23.07 0.52 11.52
C ASN A 93 21.73 0.42 10.77
N VAL A 94 21.62 1.17 9.68
CA VAL A 94 20.42 1.24 8.82
C VAL A 94 20.05 -0.12 8.20
N SER A 95 21.03 -1.01 7.98
CA SER A 95 20.77 -2.36 7.47
C SER A 95 19.99 -3.26 8.45
N LEU A 96 20.05 -2.96 9.75
CA LEU A 96 19.21 -3.63 10.75
C LEU A 96 17.80 -3.05 10.77
N LEU A 97 17.67 -1.72 10.60
CA LEU A 97 16.37 -1.07 10.48
C LEU A 97 15.58 -1.61 9.28
N SER A 98 16.22 -1.79 8.12
CA SER A 98 15.54 -2.31 6.93
C SER A 98 14.99 -3.73 7.10
N ARG A 99 15.43 -4.46 8.14
CA ARG A 99 15.04 -5.86 8.43
C ARG A 99 13.93 -6.01 9.47
N ILE A 100 13.43 -4.93 10.05
CA ILE A 100 12.39 -5.00 11.11
C ILE A 100 11.09 -5.68 10.63
N PHE A 101 10.84 -5.65 9.31
CA PHE A 101 9.69 -6.26 8.65
C PHE A 101 9.98 -7.59 7.93
N ASP A 102 11.19 -8.15 7.99
CA ASP A 102 11.54 -9.42 7.32
C ASP A 102 10.62 -10.58 7.72
N ASN A 103 10.08 -10.52 8.94
CA ASN A 103 9.19 -11.53 9.49
C ASN A 103 7.92 -10.83 10.00
N THR A 104 6.88 -10.82 9.16
CA THR A 104 5.54 -10.31 9.46
C THR A 104 4.49 -11.32 9.05
N THR A 105 3.50 -11.51 9.91
CA THR A 105 2.28 -12.30 9.62
C THR A 105 1.03 -11.40 9.69
N ASN A 106 1.06 -10.45 10.62
CA ASN A 106 0.05 -9.43 10.86
C ASN A 106 0.60 -8.01 10.64
N SER A 107 -0.29 -7.04 10.68
CA SER A 107 -0.02 -5.61 10.48
C SER A 107 0.80 -4.94 11.57
N TYR A 108 0.96 -5.59 12.72
CA TYR A 108 1.25 -4.87 13.96
C TYR A 108 2.60 -4.17 13.94
N LYS A 109 3.63 -4.79 13.34
CA LYS A 109 4.95 -4.14 13.24
C LYS A 109 4.90 -2.88 12.37
N TYR A 110 4.20 -2.94 11.23
CA TYR A 110 4.05 -1.80 10.33
C TYR A 110 3.33 -0.67 11.06
N LEU A 111 2.17 -0.94 11.64
CA LEU A 111 1.39 0.03 12.41
C LEU A 111 2.18 0.59 13.60
N TYR A 112 2.92 -0.26 14.32
CA TYR A 112 3.70 0.16 15.49
C TYR A 112 4.80 1.12 15.09
N PHE A 113 5.62 0.78 14.09
CA PHE A 113 6.71 1.64 13.66
C PHE A 113 6.19 2.93 12.99
N LEU A 114 5.11 2.84 12.19
CA LEU A 114 4.41 4.00 11.65
C LEU A 114 3.95 4.96 12.76
N SER A 115 3.39 4.39 13.83
CA SER A 115 2.91 5.13 14.98
C SER A 115 4.04 5.77 15.78
N LEU A 116 5.19 5.09 15.89
CA LEU A 116 6.39 5.71 16.46
C LEU A 116 6.81 6.95 15.66
N LEU A 117 6.85 6.87 14.33
CA LEU A 117 7.19 8.01 13.47
C LEU A 117 6.22 9.20 13.67
N ASP A 118 4.92 8.91 13.71
CA ASP A 118 3.90 9.94 13.92
C ASP A 118 4.02 10.57 15.33
N ILE A 119 4.31 9.77 16.37
CA ILE A 119 4.50 10.25 17.75
C ILE A 119 5.76 11.10 17.89
N ILE A 120 6.92 10.64 17.42
CA ILE A 120 8.17 11.38 17.57
C ILE A 120 8.12 12.72 16.82
N ARG A 121 7.52 12.76 15.62
CA ARG A 121 7.35 14.01 14.87
C ARG A 121 6.47 14.99 15.65
N ARG A 122 5.38 14.50 16.25
CA ARG A 122 4.48 15.34 17.06
C ARG A 122 5.18 15.88 18.31
N ARG A 123 6.03 15.06 18.94
CA ARG A 123 6.89 15.42 20.08
C ARG A 123 8.12 16.23 19.68
N GLN A 124 8.23 16.68 18.42
CA GLN A 124 9.38 17.44 17.91
C GLN A 124 10.71 16.71 18.11
N PHE A 125 10.70 15.38 17.95
CA PHE A 125 11.86 14.50 18.09
C PHE A 125 12.51 14.53 19.48
N ASP A 126 11.72 14.82 20.52
CA ASP A 126 12.16 14.72 21.92
C ASP A 126 12.34 13.25 22.37
N THR A 127 13.43 12.99 23.09
CA THR A 127 13.81 11.69 23.66
C THR A 127 13.79 11.66 25.18
N LEU A 128 13.54 12.80 25.85
CA LEU A 128 13.65 12.92 27.30
C LEU A 128 12.56 12.15 28.06
N SER A 129 11.39 11.98 27.45
CA SER A 129 10.25 11.28 28.04
C SER A 129 10.01 9.93 27.38
N PRO A 130 9.82 8.83 28.15
CA PRO A 130 9.41 7.56 27.58
C PRO A 130 8.12 7.67 26.77
N ILE A 131 8.00 6.83 25.74
CA ILE A 131 6.74 6.66 25.01
C ILE A 131 6.03 5.44 25.59
N SER A 132 4.86 5.67 26.19
CA SER A 132 4.08 4.58 26.78
C SER A 132 3.52 3.65 25.71
N PHE A 133 3.35 2.36 26.04
CA PHE A 133 2.64 1.41 25.19
C PHE A 133 1.22 1.86 24.88
N GLN A 134 0.54 2.50 25.83
CA GLN A 134 -0.80 3.03 25.62
C GLN A 134 -0.82 4.10 24.52
N GLU A 135 0.12 5.03 24.53
CA GLU A 135 0.22 6.07 23.49
C GLU A 135 0.49 5.47 22.11
N ILE A 136 1.39 4.49 22.03
CA ILE A 136 1.70 3.80 20.77
C ILE A 136 0.48 3.07 20.25
N VAL A 137 -0.23 2.34 21.11
CA VAL A 137 -1.42 1.56 20.71
C VAL A 137 -2.57 2.47 20.30
N ILE A 138 -2.78 3.61 20.98
CA ILE A 138 -3.78 4.62 20.55
C ILE A 138 -3.45 5.14 19.14
N GLU A 139 -2.18 5.43 18.86
CA GLU A 139 -1.75 5.86 17.52
C GLU A 139 -1.90 4.74 16.49
N MET A 140 -1.61 3.48 16.84
CA MET A 140 -1.81 2.32 15.96
C MET A 140 -3.28 2.18 15.58
N LEU A 141 -4.19 2.29 16.54
CA LEU A 141 -5.63 2.25 16.30
C LEU A 141 -6.08 3.42 15.43
N ALA A 142 -5.58 4.63 15.68
CA ALA A 142 -5.88 5.80 14.85
C ALA A 142 -5.39 5.64 13.41
N ASN A 143 -4.19 5.06 13.21
CA ASN A 143 -3.63 4.76 11.89
C ASN A 143 -4.39 3.64 11.14
N ALA A 144 -5.00 2.69 11.86
CA ALA A 144 -5.77 1.62 11.26
C ALA A 144 -7.25 1.97 11.03
N TRP A 145 -7.79 2.99 11.71
CA TRP A 145 -9.22 3.30 11.70
C TRP A 145 -9.76 3.67 10.32
N TYR A 146 -9.12 4.58 9.56
CA TYR A 146 -9.61 4.94 8.22
C TYR A 146 -9.56 3.74 7.26
N PRO A 147 -8.42 3.03 7.10
CA PRO A 147 -8.36 1.82 6.30
C PRO A 147 -9.48 0.82 6.61
N HIS A 148 -9.71 0.53 7.89
CA HIS A 148 -10.70 -0.47 8.32
C HIS A 148 -12.14 0.07 8.32
N ASN A 149 -12.44 1.05 9.18
CA ASN A 149 -13.81 1.49 9.45
C ASN A 149 -14.41 2.29 8.29
N TYR A 150 -13.61 3.15 7.64
CA TYR A 150 -14.08 4.04 6.57
C TYR A 150 -14.00 3.41 5.19
N PHE A 151 -12.84 2.82 4.85
CA PHE A 151 -12.55 2.28 3.52
C PHE A 151 -12.75 0.76 3.40
N LYS A 152 -13.08 0.08 4.51
CA LYS A 152 -13.41 -1.35 4.54
C LYS A 152 -12.30 -2.27 4.04
N LEU A 153 -11.03 -1.87 4.22
CA LEU A 153 -9.88 -2.72 3.91
C LEU A 153 -9.74 -3.84 4.94
N SER A 154 -9.45 -5.05 4.45
CA SER A 154 -9.13 -6.20 5.27
C SER A 154 -7.67 -6.17 5.71
N PHE A 155 -7.41 -6.41 6.99
CA PHE A 155 -6.06 -6.59 7.53
C PHE A 155 -5.61 -8.07 7.46
N GLY A 156 -6.46 -8.95 6.91
CA GLY A 156 -6.27 -10.40 6.92
C GLY A 156 -6.91 -11.08 8.13
N THR A 157 -7.17 -12.37 8.01
CA THR A 157 -7.98 -13.13 8.99
C THR A 157 -7.27 -13.42 10.31
N GLN A 158 -5.94 -13.43 10.32
CA GLN A 158 -5.14 -13.63 11.54
C GLN A 158 -4.92 -12.33 12.32
N ASP A 159 -5.08 -11.19 11.65
CA ASP A 159 -4.92 -9.88 12.26
C ASP A 159 -6.12 -9.56 13.17
N GLN A 160 -5.88 -8.95 14.32
CA GLN A 160 -6.91 -8.62 15.29
C GLN A 160 -7.13 -7.11 15.46
N ILE A 161 -6.37 -6.24 14.78
CA ILE A 161 -6.54 -4.77 14.92
C ILE A 161 -7.96 -4.35 14.54
N ALA A 162 -8.51 -4.92 13.46
CA ALA A 162 -9.91 -4.72 13.06
C ALA A 162 -10.88 -5.08 14.19
N ASN A 163 -10.77 -6.29 14.74
CA ASN A 163 -11.62 -6.76 15.85
C ASN A 163 -11.47 -5.87 17.10
N LYS A 164 -10.25 -5.39 17.39
CA LYS A 164 -10.00 -4.47 18.50
C LYS A 164 -10.66 -3.10 18.26
N LEU A 165 -10.61 -2.56 17.05
CA LEU A 165 -11.32 -1.33 16.68
C LEU A 165 -12.84 -1.48 16.78
N GLU A 166 -13.38 -2.61 16.32
CA GLU A 166 -14.82 -2.90 16.37
C GLU A 166 -15.35 -3.08 17.79
N SER A 167 -14.49 -3.48 18.73
CA SER A 167 -14.86 -3.55 20.15
C SER A 167 -15.01 -2.19 20.83
N LEU A 168 -14.58 -1.11 20.19
CA LEU A 168 -14.66 0.25 20.72
C LEU A 168 -15.95 0.95 20.26
N VAL A 169 -16.61 1.63 21.19
CA VAL A 169 -17.80 2.46 20.89
C VAL A 169 -17.34 3.90 20.69
N LEU A 170 -16.79 4.18 19.50
CA LEU A 170 -16.22 5.49 19.17
C LEU A 170 -17.30 6.49 18.73
N GLU A 171 -17.33 7.65 19.38
CA GLU A 171 -18.10 8.81 18.90
C GLU A 171 -17.35 9.49 17.75
N ILE A 172 -17.78 9.22 16.51
CA ILE A 172 -17.14 9.76 15.31
C ILE A 172 -17.89 11.01 14.83
N THR A 173 -17.20 12.14 14.90
CA THR A 173 -17.73 13.44 14.49
C THR A 173 -17.48 13.75 13.01
N GLU A 174 -18.24 14.67 12.44
CA GLU A 174 -18.15 15.07 11.03
C GLU A 174 -16.74 15.49 10.55
N PRO A 175 -15.91 16.21 11.34
CA PRO A 175 -14.54 16.54 10.92
C PRO A 175 -13.67 15.31 10.63
N ILE A 176 -13.93 14.18 11.29
CA ILE A 176 -13.25 12.90 11.01
C ILE A 176 -13.76 12.34 9.68
N LEU A 177 -15.09 12.28 9.50
CA LEU A 177 -15.69 11.73 8.27
C LEU A 177 -15.42 12.55 7.00
N LYS A 178 -15.11 13.84 7.16
CA LYS A 178 -14.76 14.77 6.08
C LYS A 178 -13.26 15.04 5.94
N PHE A 179 -12.40 14.28 6.62
CA PHE A 179 -10.94 14.41 6.51
C PHE A 179 -10.39 15.78 6.93
N GLN A 180 -11.08 16.46 7.84
CA GLN A 180 -10.67 17.76 8.39
C GLN A 180 -9.83 17.59 9.68
N ASP A 181 -9.90 16.42 10.32
CA ASP A 181 -9.00 16.03 11.42
C ASP A 181 -7.66 15.49 10.88
N THR A 182 -6.89 16.34 10.20
CA THR A 182 -5.69 15.95 9.43
C THR A 182 -4.56 15.35 10.28
N ASP A 183 -4.47 15.74 11.57
CA ASP A 183 -3.55 15.13 12.55
C ASP A 183 -4.21 13.97 13.32
N LYS A 184 -5.45 13.57 13.04
CA LYS A 184 -6.18 12.54 13.79
C LYS A 184 -6.36 12.87 15.29
N LYS A 185 -6.36 14.15 15.66
CA LYS A 185 -6.42 14.61 17.06
C LYS A 185 -7.76 14.25 17.70
N LEU A 186 -8.86 14.49 17.00
CA LEU A 186 -10.20 14.14 17.50
C LEU A 186 -10.37 12.63 17.57
N LEU A 187 -9.90 11.91 16.55
CA LEU A 187 -9.94 10.45 16.53
C LEU A 187 -9.15 9.82 17.70
N ARG A 188 -7.92 10.28 17.95
CA ARG A 188 -7.15 9.81 19.11
C ARG A 188 -7.83 10.11 20.43
N LYS A 189 -8.43 11.29 20.58
CA LYS A 189 -9.20 11.64 21.78
C LYS A 189 -10.40 10.70 21.97
N ALA A 190 -11.10 10.36 20.89
CA ALA A 190 -12.22 9.41 20.94
C ALA A 190 -11.76 8.01 21.35
N ILE A 191 -10.64 7.52 20.81
CA ILE A 191 -10.04 6.23 21.18
C ILE A 191 -9.57 6.23 22.64
N GLN A 192 -8.89 7.30 23.07
CA GLN A 192 -8.38 7.44 24.43
C GLN A 192 -9.48 7.50 25.49
N ALA A 193 -10.68 7.96 25.12
CA ALA A 193 -11.84 7.99 26.02
C ALA A 193 -12.45 6.59 26.28
N GLN A 194 -12.00 5.55 25.56
CA GLN A 194 -12.45 4.17 25.74
C GLN A 194 -11.55 3.38 26.69
N ALA A 195 -12.05 2.25 27.19
CA ALA A 195 -11.26 1.28 27.92
C ALA A 195 -10.33 0.50 26.97
N VAL A 196 -9.07 0.92 26.85
CA VAL A 196 -8.10 0.34 25.91
C VAL A 196 -7.09 -0.62 26.55
N ASP A 197 -7.12 -0.83 27.86
CA ASP A 197 -6.09 -1.60 28.59
C ASP A 197 -5.91 -3.03 28.08
N ASP A 198 -7.00 -3.73 27.74
CA ASP A 198 -6.95 -5.07 27.16
C ASP A 198 -6.31 -5.07 25.76
N ILE A 199 -6.54 -4.00 24.98
CA ILE A 199 -5.95 -3.82 23.65
C ILE A 199 -4.45 -3.55 23.79
N VAL A 200 -4.08 -2.68 24.73
CA VAL A 200 -2.68 -2.37 25.05
C VAL A 200 -1.95 -3.63 25.48
N THR A 201 -2.53 -4.40 26.40
CA THR A 201 -1.97 -5.68 26.86
C THR A 201 -1.77 -6.67 25.72
N PHE A 202 -2.77 -6.79 24.84
CA PHE A 202 -2.71 -7.71 23.71
C PHE A 202 -1.62 -7.36 22.70
N ILE A 203 -1.60 -6.10 22.22
CA ILE A 203 -0.67 -5.65 21.18
C ILE A 203 0.77 -5.60 21.73
N SER A 204 0.94 -5.08 22.94
CA SER A 204 2.27 -4.88 23.55
C SER A 204 2.90 -6.18 24.06
N ARG A 205 2.15 -7.29 24.10
CA ARG A 205 2.66 -8.61 24.48
C ARG A 205 3.87 -9.05 23.66
N TYR A 206 3.92 -8.70 22.38
CA TYR A 206 4.99 -9.16 21.48
C TYR A 206 5.60 -8.06 20.63
N VAL A 207 4.79 -7.15 20.09
CA VAL A 207 5.21 -6.25 19.02
C VAL A 207 6.42 -5.38 19.38
N PRO A 208 6.49 -4.75 20.57
CA PRO A 208 7.65 -3.95 20.97
C PRO A 208 8.97 -4.75 20.97
N PHE A 209 8.93 -6.02 21.35
CA PHE A 209 10.13 -6.86 21.43
C PHE A 209 10.50 -7.45 20.08
N ARG A 210 9.49 -7.86 19.29
CA ARG A 210 9.71 -8.52 17.99
C ARG A 210 10.11 -7.54 16.89
N LEU A 211 9.78 -6.26 17.03
CA LEU A 211 10.19 -5.23 16.09
C LEU A 211 11.72 -5.03 16.09
N ILE A 212 12.33 -4.91 17.28
CA ILE A 212 13.77 -4.66 17.42
C ILE A 212 14.61 -5.95 17.50
N ARG A 213 13.98 -7.13 17.42
CA ARG A 213 14.70 -8.42 17.44
C ARG A 213 15.84 -8.51 16.41
N PRO A 214 15.75 -7.96 15.18
CA PRO A 214 16.85 -8.01 14.22
C PRO A 214 18.18 -7.46 14.73
N PHE A 215 18.14 -6.51 15.67
CA PHE A 215 19.33 -5.94 16.31
C PHE A 215 20.08 -6.97 17.19
N PHE A 216 19.40 -8.03 17.59
CA PHE A 216 19.90 -9.07 18.51
C PHE A 216 19.69 -10.48 17.94
N ASN A 217 19.79 -10.61 16.61
CA ASN A 217 19.48 -11.87 15.93
C ASN A 217 20.44 -13.00 16.34
N GLN A 218 21.71 -12.69 16.62
CA GLN A 218 22.69 -13.70 17.03
C GLN A 218 22.39 -14.21 18.44
N GLU A 219 22.09 -13.31 19.37
CA GLU A 219 21.82 -13.59 20.77
C GLU A 219 20.45 -14.24 20.99
N THR A 220 19.48 -13.96 20.12
CA THR A 220 18.13 -14.53 20.22
C THR A 220 17.91 -15.76 19.35
N LYS A 221 18.94 -16.25 18.66
CA LYS A 221 18.85 -17.46 17.84
C LYS A 221 18.68 -18.70 18.73
N GLY A 222 17.69 -19.54 18.42
CA GLY A 222 17.43 -20.78 19.15
C GLY A 222 16.81 -20.61 20.53
N LEU A 223 16.52 -19.39 20.98
CA LEU A 223 15.80 -19.16 22.22
C LEU A 223 14.36 -19.68 22.14
N LEU A 224 13.89 -20.26 23.25
CA LEU A 224 12.47 -20.55 23.43
C LEU A 224 11.65 -19.26 23.40
N ASP A 225 10.50 -19.27 22.73
CA ASP A 225 9.69 -18.06 22.49
C ASP A 225 9.36 -17.29 23.79
N ALA A 226 9.04 -18.03 24.86
CA ALA A 226 8.72 -17.47 26.17
C ALA A 226 9.86 -16.66 26.81
N LYS A 227 11.13 -16.92 26.41
CA LYS A 227 12.30 -16.20 26.94
C LYS A 227 12.68 -14.98 26.09
N VAL A 228 12.24 -14.92 24.84
CA VAL A 228 12.70 -13.90 23.88
C VAL A 228 12.45 -12.48 24.38
N ASN A 229 11.26 -12.17 24.88
CA ASN A 229 10.94 -10.80 25.31
C ASN A 229 11.84 -10.33 26.44
N GLN A 230 12.03 -11.16 27.48
CA GLN A 230 12.90 -10.81 28.61
C GLN A 230 14.37 -10.70 28.19
N SER A 231 14.83 -11.57 27.28
CA SER A 231 16.17 -11.44 26.70
C SER A 231 16.34 -10.14 25.93
N ILE A 232 15.34 -9.72 25.13
CA ILE A 232 15.37 -8.46 24.38
C ILE A 232 15.41 -7.25 25.32
N ILE A 233 14.65 -7.27 26.44
CA ILE A 233 14.72 -6.20 27.45
C ILE A 233 16.15 -6.04 27.97
N ASN A 234 16.75 -7.16 28.40
CA ASN A 234 18.09 -7.15 28.97
C ASN A 234 19.12 -6.70 27.93
N LEU A 235 19.07 -7.24 26.71
CA LEU A 235 20.00 -6.89 25.63
C LEU A 235 19.87 -5.42 25.23
N ALA A 236 18.64 -4.92 25.04
CA ALA A 236 18.41 -3.54 24.65
C ALA A 236 18.91 -2.53 25.68
N LYS A 237 18.87 -2.88 26.98
CA LYS A 237 19.43 -2.04 28.05
C LYS A 237 20.96 -2.12 28.12
N HIS A 238 21.53 -3.32 28.15
CA HIS A 238 22.97 -3.51 28.37
C HIS A 238 23.82 -3.20 27.14
N GLN A 239 23.25 -3.30 25.94
CA GLN A 239 23.91 -2.98 24.68
C GLN A 239 23.37 -1.69 24.05
N PHE A 240 22.73 -0.81 24.83
CA PHE A 240 22.06 0.38 24.31
C PHE A 240 23.02 1.26 23.49
N GLU A 241 24.21 1.55 24.00
CA GLU A 241 25.22 2.39 23.32
C GLU A 241 26.12 1.60 22.35
N VAL A 242 26.13 0.27 22.42
CA VAL A 242 27.03 -0.58 21.62
C VAL A 242 26.34 -1.03 20.33
N THR A 243 25.20 -1.69 20.47
CA THR A 243 24.40 -2.19 19.34
C THR A 243 23.48 -1.11 18.79
N LYS A 244 23.14 -0.11 19.62
CA LYS A 244 22.23 0.99 19.28
C LYS A 244 20.91 0.46 18.71
N PRO A 245 20.11 -0.29 19.49
CA PRO A 245 18.75 -0.62 19.07
C PRO A 245 17.91 0.65 18.93
N LEU A 246 16.78 0.58 18.22
CA LEU A 246 15.86 1.72 18.08
C LEU A 246 15.43 2.30 19.44
N TYR A 247 15.28 1.42 20.45
CA TYR A 247 14.90 1.79 21.81
C TYR A 247 15.28 0.69 22.81
N CYS A 248 15.31 1.06 24.09
CA CYS A 248 15.22 0.15 25.22
C CYS A 248 13.87 0.34 25.95
N PHE A 249 13.69 -0.33 27.09
CA PHE A 249 12.44 -0.36 27.86
C PHE A 249 12.58 0.39 29.18
N ASP A 250 11.47 0.93 29.68
CA ASP A 250 11.42 1.69 30.93
C ASP A 250 11.55 0.84 32.20
N SER A 251 11.59 -0.49 32.06
CA SER A 251 11.87 -1.45 33.13
C SER A 251 12.72 -2.62 32.63
N GLU A 252 13.45 -3.25 33.56
CA GLU A 252 14.16 -4.50 33.30
C GLU A 252 13.28 -5.74 33.45
N ASN A 253 12.14 -5.62 34.13
CA ASN A 253 11.22 -6.74 34.30
C ASN A 253 10.09 -6.63 33.27
N LEU A 254 9.86 -7.69 32.50
CA LEU A 254 8.81 -7.76 31.49
C LEU A 254 7.42 -7.36 32.02
N LYS A 255 7.10 -7.70 33.28
CA LYS A 255 5.79 -7.39 33.88
C LYS A 255 5.61 -5.91 34.20
N ASP A 256 6.71 -5.19 34.39
CA ASP A 256 6.71 -3.80 34.82
C ASP A 256 6.99 -2.83 33.66
N CYS A 257 7.31 -3.35 32.46
CA CYS A 257 7.49 -2.57 31.25
C CYS A 257 6.18 -1.90 30.83
N LYS A 258 6.18 -0.57 30.75
CA LYS A 258 5.03 0.23 30.34
C LYS A 258 5.32 1.09 29.12
N GLY A 259 6.56 1.14 28.67
CA GLY A 259 6.95 1.96 27.54
C GLY A 259 8.36 1.70 27.06
N ILE A 260 8.77 2.55 26.12
CA ILE A 260 10.07 2.51 25.48
C ILE A 260 10.82 3.83 25.66
N ILE A 261 12.14 3.76 25.65
CA ILE A 261 13.05 4.91 25.67
C ILE A 261 13.85 4.85 24.37
N LEU A 262 13.65 5.84 23.50
CA LEU A 262 14.28 5.88 22.18
C LEU A 262 15.78 6.18 22.28
N HIS A 263 16.56 5.60 21.37
CA HIS A 263 17.98 5.92 21.27
C HIS A 263 18.17 7.25 20.52
N GLN A 264 19.00 8.14 21.09
CA GLN A 264 19.21 9.50 20.56
C GLN A 264 19.68 9.49 19.09
N ASP A 265 20.72 8.71 18.75
CA ASP A 265 21.22 8.61 17.38
C ASP A 265 20.17 8.16 16.36
N TRP A 266 19.23 7.29 16.75
CA TRP A 266 18.15 6.87 15.87
C TRP A 266 17.13 7.99 15.67
N VAL A 267 16.83 8.76 16.71
CA VAL A 267 15.91 9.90 16.61
C VAL A 267 16.50 11.01 15.76
N GLU A 268 17.80 11.29 15.88
CA GLU A 268 18.52 12.23 15.00
C GLU A 268 18.51 11.75 13.55
N TYR A 269 18.85 10.48 13.31
CA TYR A 269 18.78 9.90 11.97
C TYR A 269 17.37 10.00 11.37
N ILE A 270 16.34 9.67 12.14
CA ILE A 270 14.95 9.75 11.68
C ILE A 270 14.54 11.21 11.46
N ALA A 271 14.97 12.17 12.28
CA ALA A 271 14.67 13.59 12.08
C ALA A 271 15.28 14.11 10.78
N GLU A 272 16.55 13.79 10.53
CA GLU A 272 17.29 14.15 9.30
C GLU A 272 16.66 13.51 8.05
N ASN A 273 16.07 12.32 8.17
CA ASN A 273 15.59 11.51 7.05
C ASN A 273 14.07 11.23 7.06
N TYR A 274 13.29 12.02 7.80
CA TYR A 274 11.92 11.67 8.18
C TYR A 274 11.03 11.29 6.99
N LEU A 275 11.06 12.09 5.92
CA LEU A 275 10.22 11.84 4.74
C LEU A 275 10.59 10.53 4.03
N VAL A 276 11.88 10.20 3.98
CA VAL A 276 12.36 8.96 3.34
C VAL A 276 12.01 7.75 4.19
N VAL A 277 12.26 7.81 5.50
CA VAL A 277 11.88 6.73 6.43
C VAL A 277 10.36 6.53 6.42
N ARG A 278 9.58 7.63 6.48
CA ARG A 278 8.11 7.57 6.43
C ARG A 278 7.60 7.00 5.11
N GLY A 279 8.23 7.34 3.99
CA GLY A 279 7.94 6.79 2.66
C GLY A 279 8.21 5.29 2.60
N TRP A 280 9.37 4.85 3.11
CA TRP A 280 9.75 3.44 3.16
C TRP A 280 8.76 2.61 3.98
N VAL A 281 8.39 3.04 5.19
CA VAL A 281 7.40 2.31 6.01
C VAL A 281 6.03 2.29 5.35
N SER A 282 5.61 3.39 4.72
CA SER A 282 4.36 3.43 3.96
C SER A 282 4.39 2.42 2.81
N TRP A 283 5.51 2.28 2.10
CA TRP A 283 5.66 1.30 1.03
C TRP A 283 5.55 -0.14 1.54
N GLU A 284 6.29 -0.46 2.61
CA GLU A 284 6.24 -1.78 3.25
C GLU A 284 4.82 -2.12 3.76
N TRP A 285 4.14 -1.13 4.35
CA TRP A 285 2.77 -1.26 4.81
C TRP A 285 1.77 -1.46 3.66
N LEU A 286 1.93 -0.69 2.58
CA LEU A 286 1.13 -0.81 1.37
C LEU A 286 1.27 -2.20 0.73
N ASN A 287 2.50 -2.72 0.62
CA ASN A 287 2.74 -4.06 0.08
C ASN A 287 2.01 -5.13 0.88
N TYR A 288 2.08 -5.06 2.22
CA TYR A 288 1.31 -5.95 3.09
C TYR A 288 -0.19 -5.83 2.82
N MET A 289 -0.73 -4.61 2.80
CA MET A 289 -2.16 -4.38 2.65
C MET A 289 -2.70 -4.75 1.27
N GLN A 290 -1.92 -4.57 0.20
CA GLN A 290 -2.29 -5.03 -1.14
C GLN A 290 -2.42 -6.56 -1.20
N GLN A 291 -1.53 -7.31 -0.55
CA GLN A 291 -1.64 -8.77 -0.47
C GLN A 291 -2.89 -9.23 0.29
N ARG A 292 -3.36 -8.44 1.26
CA ARG A 292 -4.61 -8.70 2.00
C ARG A 292 -5.86 -8.26 1.24
N ASN A 293 -5.72 -7.41 0.23
CA ASN A 293 -6.82 -6.78 -0.50
C ASN A 293 -6.62 -6.86 -2.03
N PRO A 294 -6.37 -8.05 -2.62
CA PRO A 294 -5.94 -8.17 -4.02
C PRO A 294 -6.97 -7.72 -5.06
N THR A 295 -8.26 -7.73 -4.69
CA THR A 295 -9.37 -7.34 -5.58
C THR A 295 -9.87 -5.94 -5.31
N VAL A 296 -9.38 -5.26 -4.27
CA VAL A 296 -9.91 -3.97 -3.85
C VAL A 296 -9.33 -2.87 -4.74
N PRO A 297 -10.17 -2.03 -5.38
CA PRO A 297 -9.66 -0.94 -6.20
C PRO A 297 -8.94 0.10 -5.31
N ASN A 298 -7.89 0.70 -5.85
CA ASN A 298 -7.23 1.87 -5.30
C ASN A 298 -6.84 1.78 -3.81
N VAL A 299 -6.20 0.67 -3.42
CA VAL A 299 -5.74 0.43 -2.03
C VAL A 299 -4.88 1.58 -1.49
N VAL A 300 -4.02 2.19 -2.33
CA VAL A 300 -3.13 3.28 -1.93
C VAL A 300 -3.91 4.45 -1.33
N ASN A 301 -4.93 4.96 -2.03
CA ASN A 301 -5.72 6.10 -1.59
C ASN A 301 -6.65 5.77 -0.40
N LYS A 302 -6.91 4.48 -0.16
CA LYS A 302 -7.70 3.99 0.98
C LYS A 302 -6.84 3.77 2.23
N LEU A 303 -5.55 3.49 2.03
CA LEU A 303 -4.64 3.17 3.11
C LEU A 303 -4.12 4.42 3.81
N PHE A 304 -3.80 5.45 3.03
CA PHE A 304 -3.29 6.71 3.54
C PHE A 304 -4.38 7.76 3.46
N MET A 305 -4.80 8.26 4.62
CA MET A 305 -5.81 9.31 4.72
C MET A 305 -5.40 10.50 3.82
N PRO A 306 -6.24 10.91 2.87
CA PRO A 306 -5.95 12.10 2.06
C PRO A 306 -5.98 13.34 2.97
N GLN A 307 -5.06 14.29 2.74
CA GLN A 307 -5.05 15.55 3.51
C GLN A 307 -6.31 16.39 3.26
N GLN A 308 -6.91 16.24 2.08
CA GLN A 308 -8.22 16.77 1.69
C GLN A 308 -8.76 15.97 0.51
N ARG A 309 -10.07 15.96 0.30
CA ARG A 309 -10.65 15.48 -0.96
C ARG A 309 -10.42 16.48 -2.09
N ASP A 310 -10.24 15.97 -3.29
CA ASP A 310 -10.16 16.80 -4.49
C ASP A 310 -11.47 17.54 -4.74
N SER A 311 -11.37 18.70 -5.41
CA SER A 311 -12.53 19.51 -5.74
C SER A 311 -13.30 18.90 -6.92
N LEU A 312 -14.62 18.73 -6.74
CA LEU A 312 -15.55 18.32 -7.80
C LEU A 312 -15.92 19.45 -8.79
N ALA A 313 -15.15 20.54 -8.84
CA ALA A 313 -15.49 21.72 -9.63
C ALA A 313 -15.62 21.43 -11.12
N GLN A 314 -14.76 20.59 -11.70
CA GLN A 314 -14.81 20.25 -13.13
C GLN A 314 -16.02 19.38 -13.47
N GLN A 315 -16.31 18.38 -12.64
CA GLN A 315 -17.45 17.48 -12.79
C GLN A 315 -18.77 18.25 -12.57
N THR A 316 -18.78 19.19 -11.62
CA THR A 316 -19.93 20.07 -11.38
C THR A 316 -20.17 20.97 -12.58
N LYS A 317 -19.11 21.55 -13.15
CA LYS A 317 -19.19 22.34 -14.38
C LYS A 317 -19.75 21.52 -15.55
N TYR A 318 -19.28 20.28 -15.74
CA TYR A 318 -19.79 19.37 -16.75
C TYR A 318 -21.30 19.17 -16.63
N TRP A 319 -21.79 18.81 -15.44
CA TRP A 319 -23.21 18.56 -15.23
C TRP A 319 -24.07 19.83 -15.30
N LYS A 320 -23.55 20.99 -14.86
CA LYS A 320 -24.25 22.28 -15.06
C LYS A 320 -24.44 22.60 -16.55
N THR A 321 -23.45 22.33 -17.40
CA THR A 321 -23.60 22.50 -18.86
C THR A 321 -24.72 21.64 -19.45
N ILE A 322 -24.96 20.45 -18.90
CA ILE A 322 -26.06 19.58 -19.34
C ILE A 322 -27.41 20.11 -18.85
N LEU A 323 -27.47 20.58 -17.59
CA LEU A 323 -28.68 21.14 -16.98
C LEU A 323 -29.10 22.49 -17.58
N ASP A 324 -28.18 23.21 -18.23
CA ASP A 324 -28.51 24.42 -19.01
C ASP A 324 -29.33 24.10 -20.28
N GLU A 325 -29.30 22.84 -20.74
CA GLU A 325 -29.81 22.44 -22.05
C GLU A 325 -30.97 21.44 -21.97
N ARG A 326 -31.07 20.72 -20.86
CA ARG A 326 -32.08 19.69 -20.63
C ARG A 326 -32.58 19.77 -19.20
N ASP A 327 -33.90 19.64 -19.07
CA ASP A 327 -34.52 19.35 -17.79
C ASP A 327 -34.18 17.91 -17.41
N VAL A 328 -33.59 17.74 -16.22
CA VAL A 328 -33.20 16.44 -15.68
C VAL A 328 -33.86 16.24 -14.34
N GLU A 329 -34.45 15.07 -14.14
CA GLU A 329 -34.93 14.61 -12.84
C GLU A 329 -33.85 13.79 -12.13
N CYS A 330 -33.80 13.90 -10.81
CA CYS A 330 -32.96 13.04 -9.99
C CYS A 330 -33.39 11.58 -10.15
N ILE A 331 -32.45 10.68 -10.46
CA ILE A 331 -32.78 9.25 -10.65
C ILE A 331 -33.39 8.60 -9.40
N TYR A 332 -33.07 9.14 -8.22
CA TYR A 332 -33.51 8.62 -6.92
C TYR A 332 -34.86 9.20 -6.51
N SER A 333 -34.98 10.53 -6.43
CA SER A 333 -36.17 11.20 -5.91
C SER A 333 -37.23 11.52 -6.97
N LYS A 334 -36.88 11.39 -8.26
CA LYS A 334 -37.71 11.81 -9.41
C LYS A 334 -38.10 13.30 -9.39
N VAL A 335 -37.43 14.10 -8.57
CA VAL A 335 -37.62 15.56 -8.51
C VAL A 335 -36.70 16.22 -9.54
N LYS A 336 -37.24 17.19 -10.29
CA LYS A 336 -36.48 18.04 -11.22
C LYS A 336 -35.32 18.75 -10.51
N LEU A 337 -34.14 18.72 -11.12
CA LEU A 337 -32.93 19.32 -10.57
C LEU A 337 -32.88 20.83 -10.84
N ASP A 338 -32.47 21.59 -9.82
CA ASP A 338 -32.12 23.02 -9.93
C ASP A 338 -30.60 23.13 -10.09
N LYS A 339 -30.14 23.61 -11.25
CA LYS A 339 -28.71 23.75 -11.58
C LYS A 339 -27.91 24.55 -10.56
N GLU A 340 -28.54 25.48 -9.83
CA GLU A 340 -27.84 26.30 -8.84
C GLU A 340 -27.72 25.62 -7.47
N LYS A 341 -28.45 24.52 -7.26
CA LYS A 341 -28.52 23.81 -5.97
C LYS A 341 -28.21 22.32 -6.09
N ILE A 342 -27.46 21.91 -7.12
CA ILE A 342 -27.03 20.52 -7.25
C ILE A 342 -25.86 20.18 -6.31
N SER A 343 -25.78 18.90 -5.97
CA SER A 343 -24.55 18.20 -5.58
C SER A 343 -24.30 17.06 -6.54
N LEU A 344 -23.10 16.49 -6.53
CA LEU A 344 -22.84 15.25 -7.26
C LEU A 344 -22.83 14.07 -6.30
N ASP A 345 -23.52 13.00 -6.70
CA ASP A 345 -23.49 11.70 -6.03
C ASP A 345 -22.60 10.74 -6.82
N HIS A 346 -21.87 9.91 -6.07
CA HIS A 346 -21.14 8.79 -6.63
C HIS A 346 -22.05 7.56 -6.62
N TYR A 347 -22.40 7.01 -7.78
CA TYR A 347 -23.31 5.87 -7.87
C TYR A 347 -22.75 4.66 -7.09
N LEU A 348 -21.50 4.25 -7.39
CA LEU A 348 -20.68 3.45 -6.49
C LEU A 348 -20.10 4.34 -5.39
N PRO A 349 -20.17 3.98 -4.10
CA PRO A 349 -19.68 4.82 -3.01
C PRO A 349 -18.24 5.34 -3.20
N TRP A 350 -17.98 6.62 -2.93
CA TRP A 350 -16.62 7.18 -3.05
C TRP A 350 -15.62 6.45 -2.15
N SER A 351 -16.03 6.07 -0.93
CA SER A 351 -15.22 5.25 -0.03
C SER A 351 -14.86 3.87 -0.60
N PHE A 352 -15.59 3.39 -1.60
CA PHE A 352 -15.27 2.15 -2.31
C PHE A 352 -14.37 2.39 -3.52
N VAL A 353 -14.56 3.43 -4.33
CA VAL A 353 -13.74 3.66 -5.55
C VAL A 353 -12.50 4.53 -5.33
N ALA A 354 -12.53 5.41 -4.32
CA ALA A 354 -11.49 6.38 -3.97
C ALA A 354 -11.01 7.26 -5.13
N HIS A 355 -11.93 7.68 -6.00
CA HIS A 355 -11.69 8.62 -7.10
C HIS A 355 -12.96 9.41 -7.43
N ASP A 356 -12.79 10.54 -8.12
CA ASP A 356 -13.87 11.43 -8.54
C ASP A 356 -14.11 11.41 -10.06
N LEU A 357 -13.96 10.23 -10.69
CA LEU A 357 -14.14 10.04 -12.13
C LEU A 357 -15.61 10.17 -12.54
N LEU A 358 -15.84 10.87 -13.66
CA LEU A 358 -17.15 11.35 -14.10
C LEU A 358 -18.12 10.20 -14.48
N TRP A 359 -17.61 9.05 -14.93
CA TRP A 359 -18.42 7.87 -15.26
C TRP A 359 -19.21 7.32 -14.06
N ASN A 360 -18.78 7.63 -12.83
CA ASN A 360 -19.45 7.22 -11.61
C ASN A 360 -20.26 8.37 -10.96
N LEU A 361 -20.27 9.56 -11.54
CA LEU A 361 -20.85 10.77 -10.93
C LEU A 361 -22.11 11.24 -11.66
N ILE A 362 -23.16 11.49 -10.89
CA ILE A 362 -24.44 12.03 -11.39
C ILE A 362 -24.90 13.23 -10.56
N PRO A 363 -25.66 14.17 -11.14
CA PRO A 363 -26.20 15.30 -10.41
C PRO A 363 -27.40 14.85 -9.58
N THR A 364 -27.48 15.38 -8.37
CA THR A 364 -28.59 15.13 -7.43
C THR A 364 -28.78 16.35 -6.53
N SER A 365 -29.76 16.32 -5.62
CA SER A 365 -29.87 17.33 -4.57
C SER A 365 -28.96 17.01 -3.37
N PRO A 366 -28.49 18.02 -2.60
CA PRO A 366 -27.71 17.80 -1.39
C PRO A 366 -28.42 16.89 -0.37
N SER A 367 -29.74 16.98 -0.27
CA SER A 367 -30.54 16.15 0.64
C SER A 367 -30.50 14.67 0.26
N VAL A 368 -30.62 14.37 -1.04
CA VAL A 368 -30.56 13.00 -1.57
C VAL A 368 -29.15 12.44 -1.43
N ASN A 369 -28.12 13.21 -1.80
CA ASN A 369 -26.73 12.80 -1.66
C ASN A 369 -26.38 12.46 -0.20
N SER A 370 -26.82 13.32 0.73
CA SER A 370 -26.61 13.09 2.16
C SER A 370 -27.38 11.87 2.68
N ALA A 371 -28.59 11.61 2.16
CA ALA A 371 -29.39 10.44 2.54
C ALA A 371 -28.79 9.13 2.01
N LYS A 372 -28.23 9.15 0.79
CA LYS A 372 -27.53 8.01 0.20
C LYS A 372 -26.21 7.72 0.89
N SER A 373 -25.44 8.77 1.19
CA SER A 373 -24.14 8.66 1.85
C SER A 373 -23.24 7.62 1.14
N ASN A 374 -22.57 6.74 1.89
CA ASN A 374 -21.72 5.67 1.37
C ASN A 374 -22.50 4.36 1.06
N ASN A 375 -23.83 4.40 0.97
CA ASN A 375 -24.62 3.21 0.67
C ASN A 375 -24.63 2.91 -0.84
N ILE A 376 -24.75 1.62 -1.16
CA ILE A 376 -24.92 1.14 -2.53
C ILE A 376 -26.40 1.29 -2.92
N PRO A 377 -26.72 1.99 -4.02
CA PRO A 377 -28.10 2.17 -4.47
C PRO A 377 -28.72 0.83 -4.92
N SER A 378 -30.03 0.70 -4.73
CA SER A 378 -30.81 -0.42 -5.26
C SER A 378 -30.68 -0.53 -6.78
N THR A 379 -30.66 -1.76 -7.29
CA THR A 379 -30.55 -2.06 -8.72
C THR A 379 -31.69 -1.45 -9.55
N GLN A 380 -32.82 -1.10 -8.93
CA GLN A 380 -33.91 -0.39 -9.59
C GLN A 380 -33.50 0.98 -10.18
N TYR A 381 -32.41 1.57 -9.67
CA TYR A 381 -31.89 2.85 -10.17
C TYR A 381 -30.89 2.69 -11.30
N PHE A 382 -30.45 1.46 -11.62
CA PHE A 382 -29.35 1.23 -12.54
C PHE A 382 -29.67 1.66 -13.98
N GLU A 383 -30.86 1.31 -14.49
CA GLU A 383 -31.28 1.72 -15.84
C GLU A 383 -31.32 3.25 -15.96
N ASN A 384 -32.00 3.93 -15.02
CA ASN A 384 -32.06 5.39 -14.97
C ASN A 384 -30.67 6.04 -14.84
N PHE A 385 -29.73 5.40 -14.12
CA PHE A 385 -28.34 5.86 -14.01
C PHE A 385 -27.64 5.83 -15.37
N VAL A 386 -27.75 4.72 -16.10
CA VAL A 386 -27.14 4.56 -17.44
C VAL A 386 -27.76 5.54 -18.43
N GLU A 387 -29.08 5.69 -18.42
CA GLU A 387 -29.78 6.64 -19.28
C GLU A 387 -29.36 8.09 -19.00
N LEU A 388 -29.19 8.46 -17.73
CA LEU A 388 -28.72 9.79 -17.35
C LEU A 388 -27.28 10.04 -17.81
N GLN A 389 -26.40 9.05 -17.68
CA GLN A 389 -25.04 9.13 -18.21
C GLN A 389 -25.04 9.29 -19.74
N HIS A 390 -25.87 8.51 -20.45
CA HIS A 390 -26.04 8.61 -21.90
C HIS A 390 -26.55 9.98 -22.34
N LEU A 391 -27.55 10.53 -21.64
CA LEU A 391 -28.06 11.88 -21.88
C LEU A 391 -26.93 12.91 -21.73
N GLY A 392 -26.16 12.85 -20.63
CA GLY A 392 -25.04 13.74 -20.38
C GLY A 392 -23.98 13.68 -21.47
N LEU A 393 -23.62 12.47 -21.91
CA LEU A 393 -22.65 12.25 -22.99
C LEU A 393 -23.11 12.86 -24.32
N ASN A 394 -24.38 12.70 -24.68
CA ASN A 394 -24.94 13.25 -25.93
C ASN A 394 -25.01 14.77 -25.90
N VAL A 395 -25.55 15.34 -24.82
CA VAL A 395 -25.67 16.80 -24.68
C VAL A 395 -24.29 17.44 -24.66
N SER A 396 -23.35 16.90 -23.88
CA SER A 396 -21.99 17.44 -23.80
C SER A 396 -21.24 17.32 -25.13
N CYS A 397 -21.44 16.25 -25.91
CA CYS A 397 -20.85 16.12 -27.24
C CYS A 397 -21.34 17.19 -28.22
N GLN A 398 -22.62 17.59 -28.11
CA GLN A 398 -23.20 18.62 -28.97
C GLN A 398 -22.77 20.03 -28.57
N LYS A 399 -22.49 20.24 -27.28
CA LYS A 399 -22.27 21.59 -26.70
C LYS A 399 -20.80 21.97 -26.56
N LEU A 400 -19.93 21.00 -26.32
CA LEU A 400 -18.51 21.23 -26.13
C LEU A 400 -17.75 21.07 -27.45
N SER A 401 -16.62 21.75 -27.58
CA SER A 401 -15.70 21.43 -28.68
C SER A 401 -15.20 19.98 -28.56
N LYS A 402 -14.90 19.33 -29.70
CA LYS A 402 -14.44 17.94 -29.73
C LYS A 402 -13.28 17.68 -28.75
N ASN A 403 -12.30 18.57 -28.70
CA ASN A 403 -11.15 18.43 -27.79
C ASN A 403 -11.53 18.55 -26.31
N GLN A 404 -12.50 19.41 -25.96
CA GLN A 404 -12.98 19.51 -24.58
C GLN A 404 -13.80 18.28 -24.20
N TRP A 405 -14.67 17.82 -25.09
CA TRP A 405 -15.47 16.63 -24.87
C TRP A 405 -14.60 15.40 -24.66
N LEU A 406 -13.60 15.17 -25.51
CA LEU A 406 -12.64 14.07 -25.39
C LEU A 406 -11.92 14.03 -24.03
N LYS A 407 -11.61 15.19 -23.44
CA LYS A 407 -11.01 15.25 -22.09
C LYS A 407 -11.97 14.78 -20.99
N TYR A 408 -13.26 15.11 -21.09
CA TYR A 408 -14.25 14.67 -20.10
C TYR A 408 -14.59 13.18 -20.23
N VAL A 409 -14.58 12.64 -21.47
CA VAL A 409 -14.99 11.25 -21.72
C VAL A 409 -13.83 10.26 -21.72
N GLU A 410 -12.57 10.71 -21.67
CA GLU A 410 -11.41 9.81 -21.59
C GLU A 410 -11.53 8.79 -20.44
N PRO A 411 -11.93 9.17 -19.21
CA PRO A 411 -12.13 8.19 -18.14
C PRO A 411 -13.25 7.19 -18.41
N TYR A 412 -14.28 7.56 -19.19
CA TYR A 412 -15.33 6.62 -19.59
C TYR A 412 -14.77 5.57 -20.54
N VAL A 413 -14.00 5.99 -21.55
CA VAL A 413 -13.37 5.09 -22.52
C VAL A 413 -12.43 4.11 -21.81
N ALA A 414 -11.58 4.64 -20.91
CA ALA A 414 -10.60 3.85 -20.18
C ALA A 414 -11.23 2.82 -19.23
N GLU A 415 -12.19 3.25 -18.39
CA GLU A 415 -12.75 2.41 -17.33
C GLU A 415 -13.88 1.50 -17.81
N LEU A 416 -14.72 1.96 -18.75
CA LEU A 416 -15.77 1.14 -19.35
C LEU A 416 -15.27 0.27 -20.50
N ARG A 417 -13.97 0.38 -20.85
CA ARG A 417 -13.30 -0.42 -21.89
C ARG A 417 -14.01 -0.35 -23.25
N VAL A 418 -14.50 0.84 -23.60
CA VAL A 418 -15.14 1.10 -24.88
C VAL A 418 -14.06 1.41 -25.93
N ASN A 419 -14.25 0.96 -27.18
CA ASN A 419 -13.20 1.05 -28.22
C ASN A 419 -12.85 2.49 -28.62
N GLN A 420 -13.85 3.37 -28.72
CA GLN A 420 -13.70 4.76 -29.13
C GLN A 420 -14.76 5.64 -28.44
N ALA A 421 -14.46 6.92 -28.28
CA ALA A 421 -15.34 7.86 -27.58
C ALA A 421 -16.76 7.93 -28.19
N ASP A 422 -16.87 7.89 -29.52
CA ASP A 422 -18.16 7.99 -30.21
C ASP A 422 -19.10 6.79 -29.93
N ASP A 423 -18.57 5.65 -29.50
CA ASP A 423 -19.39 4.50 -29.11
C ASP A 423 -20.13 4.75 -27.79
N LEU A 424 -19.66 5.66 -26.94
CA LEU A 424 -20.35 6.10 -25.72
C LEU A 424 -21.69 6.79 -26.03
N LEU A 425 -21.87 7.31 -27.25
CA LEU A 425 -23.11 7.96 -27.69
C LEU A 425 -24.18 6.94 -28.10
N LYS A 426 -23.87 5.65 -28.17
CA LYS A 426 -24.82 4.58 -28.49
C LYS A 426 -25.28 3.91 -27.20
N LEU A 427 -26.57 4.10 -26.84
CA LEU A 427 -27.11 3.65 -25.55
C LEU A 427 -26.88 2.15 -25.32
N GLU A 428 -27.09 1.32 -26.34
CA GLU A 428 -26.91 -0.13 -26.21
C GLU A 428 -25.45 -0.52 -25.87
N ILE A 429 -24.47 0.16 -26.49
CA ILE A 429 -23.04 -0.10 -26.21
C ILE A 429 -22.70 0.38 -24.80
N LEU A 430 -23.14 1.59 -24.45
CA LEU A 430 -22.88 2.18 -23.14
C LEU A 430 -23.52 1.34 -22.02
N ALA A 431 -24.75 0.89 -22.20
CA ALA A 431 -25.46 0.06 -21.24
C ALA A 431 -24.74 -1.26 -20.98
N LYS A 432 -24.34 -1.97 -22.04
CA LYS A 432 -23.54 -3.21 -21.92
C LYS A 432 -22.21 -2.96 -21.21
N ALA A 433 -21.54 -1.84 -21.50
CA ALA A 433 -20.28 -1.50 -20.87
C ALA A 433 -20.45 -1.19 -19.36
N TYR A 434 -21.49 -0.44 -18.98
CA TYR A 434 -21.82 -0.22 -17.58
C TYR A 434 -22.24 -1.51 -16.88
N GLU A 435 -23.01 -2.39 -17.52
CA GLU A 435 -23.41 -3.67 -16.96
C GLU A 435 -22.17 -4.52 -16.63
N ALA A 436 -21.23 -4.61 -17.57
CA ALA A 436 -19.97 -5.35 -17.41
C ALA A 436 -19.03 -4.76 -16.35
N THR A 437 -19.09 -3.45 -16.09
CA THR A 437 -18.19 -2.77 -15.13
C THR A 437 -18.83 -2.57 -13.76
N ILE A 438 -20.03 -1.99 -13.68
CA ILE A 438 -20.67 -1.58 -12.42
C ILE A 438 -21.19 -2.78 -11.63
N ILE A 439 -21.83 -3.76 -12.28
CA ILE A 439 -22.45 -4.87 -11.55
C ILE A 439 -21.40 -5.68 -10.75
N PRO A 440 -20.25 -6.06 -11.34
CA PRO A 440 -19.19 -6.70 -10.56
C PRO A 440 -18.68 -5.83 -9.41
N LEU A 441 -18.55 -4.51 -9.61
CA LEU A 441 -18.09 -3.58 -8.59
C LEU A 441 -19.10 -3.42 -7.45
N LEU A 442 -20.41 -3.41 -7.72
CA LEU A 442 -21.47 -3.40 -6.70
C LEU A 442 -21.41 -4.66 -5.83
N SER A 443 -21.22 -5.82 -6.47
CA SER A 443 -21.06 -7.11 -5.78
C SER A 443 -19.83 -7.08 -4.87
N LEU A 444 -18.69 -6.63 -5.40
CA LEU A 444 -17.44 -6.51 -4.67
C LEU A 444 -17.55 -5.53 -3.48
N ALA A 445 -18.20 -4.38 -3.66
CA ALA A 445 -18.45 -3.43 -2.58
C ALA A 445 -19.33 -4.04 -1.48
N THR A 446 -20.36 -4.80 -1.86
CA THR A 446 -21.23 -5.51 -0.89
C THR A 446 -20.42 -6.53 -0.08
N ILE A 447 -19.56 -7.32 -0.73
CA ILE A 447 -18.67 -8.29 -0.07
C ILE A 447 -17.71 -7.61 0.89
N GLN A 448 -17.25 -6.39 0.58
CA GLN A 448 -16.41 -5.58 1.47
C GLN A 448 -17.17 -4.96 2.65
N GLY A 449 -18.50 -5.14 2.74
CA GLY A 449 -19.29 -4.67 3.88
C GLY A 449 -19.87 -3.26 3.73
N PHE A 450 -20.00 -2.77 2.49
CA PHE A 450 -20.86 -1.61 2.20
C PHE A 450 -22.33 -2.02 2.24
N THR A 451 -23.18 -1.18 2.85
CA THR A 451 -24.62 -1.44 2.94
C THR A 451 -25.27 -1.35 1.56
N SER A 452 -25.99 -2.40 1.17
CA SER A 452 -26.63 -2.53 -0.13
C SER A 452 -28.12 -2.25 -0.13
N ASN A 453 -28.69 -2.16 -1.33
CA ASN A 453 -30.14 -1.97 -1.58
C ASN A 453 -30.71 -0.69 -0.98
N TRP A 454 -29.95 0.41 -1.00
CA TRP A 454 -30.47 1.70 -0.57
C TRP A 454 -31.56 2.21 -1.54
N VAL A 455 -32.65 2.70 -0.97
CA VAL A 455 -33.81 3.30 -1.65
C VAL A 455 -34.09 4.65 -1.00
N TYR A 456 -34.33 5.68 -1.82
CA TYR A 456 -34.58 7.04 -1.36
C TYR A 456 -36.00 7.22 -0.82
#